data_AF-A0A2S2PP90-F1
#
_entry.id   AF-A0A2S2PP90-F1
#
_cell.length_a   1.000
_cell.length_b   1.000
_cell.length_c   1.000
_cell.angle_alpha   90.00
_cell.angle_beta   90.00
_cell.angle_gamma   90.00
#
_symmetry.space_group_name_H-M   'P 1'
#
loop_
_entity.id
_entity.type
_entity.pdbx_description
1 polymer ?
#
loop_
_entity_poly.entity_id
_entity_poly.type
_entity_poly.pdbx_seq_one_letter_code
_entity_poly.pdbx_strand_id
1 'polypeptide(L)'
;FYIILHCLANHTKHFIFWPNKRTVINTLPKAFKQNYPNCRCIIDCTEIKTEQPSTVEQRVYMFSRYKNAYTVKVLMAINPSGLICFLSKSYGGRTSDSFITNDSGFLSKLEPGDEVLADKGFPGIKVALEGSKSILVVPPILHNGHFSEGSIRNIYCC
;
A
#
# COMPACT_ATOMS: atom_id res chain seq x y z
N PHE A 1 -11.63 -0.40 28.40
CA PHE A 1 -11.05 -0.06 27.09
C PHE A 1 -10.38 -1.26 26.40
N TYR A 2 -9.28 -1.80 26.92
CA TYR A 2 -8.51 -2.87 26.26
C TYR A 2 -9.30 -4.13 25.90
N ILE A 3 -10.22 -4.58 26.77
CA ILE A 3 -11.08 -5.74 26.49
C ILE A 3 -11.96 -5.49 25.26
N ILE A 4 -12.57 -4.30 25.16
CA ILE A 4 -13.42 -3.93 24.03
C ILE A 4 -12.59 -3.89 22.74
N LEU A 5 -11.40 -3.29 22.78
CA LEU A 5 -10.50 -3.24 21.63
C LEU A 5 -10.10 -4.65 21.17
N HIS A 6 -9.75 -5.53 22.10
CA HIS A 6 -9.40 -6.92 21.81
C HIS A 6 -10.59 -7.70 21.21
N CYS A 7 -11.79 -7.53 21.77
CA CYS A 7 -13.01 -8.10 21.23
C CYS A 7 -13.27 -7.62 19.81
N LEU A 8 -13.24 -6.30 19.57
CA LEU A 8 -13.45 -5.73 18.24
C LEU A 8 -12.42 -6.27 17.25
N ALA A 9 -11.13 -6.21 17.57
CA ALA A 9 -10.06 -6.72 16.70
C ALA A 9 -10.26 -8.20 16.34
N ASN A 10 -10.64 -9.04 17.30
CA ASN A 10 -10.86 -10.46 17.03
C ASN A 10 -12.10 -10.72 16.17
N HIS A 11 -13.18 -9.95 16.35
CA HIS A 11 -14.42 -10.13 15.58
C HIS A 11 -14.34 -9.50 14.18
N THR A 12 -13.57 -8.42 13.99
CA THR A 12 -13.43 -7.75 12.69
C THR A 12 -12.28 -8.26 11.85
N LYS A 13 -11.39 -9.13 12.37
CA LYS A 13 -10.23 -9.65 11.62
C LYS A 13 -10.59 -10.30 10.28
N HIS A 14 -11.77 -10.90 10.19
CA HIS A 14 -12.23 -11.59 8.98
C HIS A 14 -12.81 -10.63 7.93
N PHE A 15 -12.98 -9.34 8.24
CA PHE A 15 -13.46 -8.35 7.27
C PHE A 15 -12.36 -7.91 6.30
N ILE A 16 -11.09 -8.14 6.66
CA ILE A 16 -9.95 -7.89 5.78
C ILE A 16 -9.54 -9.23 5.19
N PHE A 17 -9.94 -9.46 3.94
CA PHE A 17 -9.58 -10.65 3.19
C PHE A 17 -9.10 -10.26 1.80
N TRP A 18 -8.30 -11.14 1.18
CA TRP A 18 -7.83 -10.95 -0.18
C TRP A 18 -8.87 -11.52 -1.16
N PRO A 19 -9.67 -10.70 -1.86
CA PRO A 19 -10.70 -11.18 -2.76
C PRO A 19 -10.06 -11.84 -4.00
N ASN A 20 -10.79 -12.75 -4.63
CA ASN A 20 -10.38 -13.36 -5.91
C ASN A 20 -10.30 -12.31 -7.03
N LYS A 21 -9.31 -12.43 -7.92
CA LYS A 21 -9.07 -11.53 -9.06
C LYS A 21 -10.32 -11.26 -9.89
N ARG A 22 -11.08 -12.30 -10.23
CA ARG A 22 -12.31 -12.19 -11.04
C ARG A 22 -13.36 -11.32 -10.36
N THR A 23 -13.46 -11.39 -9.04
CA THR A 23 -14.41 -10.57 -8.28
C THR A 23 -14.02 -9.10 -8.39
N VAL A 24 -12.75 -8.77 -8.18
CA VAL A 24 -12.24 -7.40 -8.27
C VAL A 24 -12.45 -6.80 -9.66
N ILE A 25 -12.15 -7.56 -10.72
CA ILE A 25 -12.34 -7.12 -12.12
C ILE A 25 -13.84 -6.89 -12.42
N ASN A 26 -14.71 -7.80 -11.97
CA ASN A 26 -16.14 -7.67 -12.21
C ASN A 26 -16.75 -6.46 -11.48
N THR A 27 -16.23 -6.10 -10.30
CA THR A 27 -16.68 -4.95 -9.50
C THR A 27 -15.88 -3.68 -9.76
N LEU A 28 -15.01 -3.67 -10.77
CA LEU A 28 -14.14 -2.55 -11.09
C LEU A 28 -14.98 -1.31 -11.45
N PRO A 29 -14.78 -0.15 -10.79
CA PRO A 29 -15.50 1.06 -11.14
C PRO A 29 -15.14 1.54 -12.55
N LYS A 30 -16.09 2.23 -13.22
CA LYS A 30 -15.91 2.74 -14.59
C LYS A 30 -14.65 3.61 -14.74
N ALA A 31 -14.31 4.41 -13.74
CA ALA A 31 -13.12 5.26 -13.74
C ALA A 31 -11.79 4.47 -13.85
N PHE A 32 -11.75 3.24 -13.34
CA PHE A 32 -10.57 2.38 -13.43
C PHE A 32 -10.52 1.60 -14.73
N LYS A 33 -11.67 1.17 -15.27
CA LYS A 33 -11.73 0.33 -16.48
C LYS A 33 -10.99 0.91 -17.69
N GLN A 34 -10.94 2.23 -17.82
CA GLN A 34 -10.32 2.88 -18.97
C GLN A 34 -8.79 2.90 -18.89
N ASN A 35 -8.23 3.17 -17.72
CA ASN A 35 -6.80 3.43 -17.55
C ASN A 35 -6.05 2.32 -16.79
N TYR A 36 -6.77 1.55 -15.98
CA TYR A 36 -6.26 0.51 -15.09
C TYR A 36 -7.19 -0.72 -15.09
N PRO A 37 -7.39 -1.37 -16.24
CA PRO A 37 -8.35 -2.47 -16.40
C PRO A 37 -8.00 -3.69 -15.55
N ASN A 38 -6.74 -3.83 -15.12
CA ASN A 38 -6.27 -4.92 -14.28
C ASN A 38 -5.93 -4.46 -12.85
N CYS A 39 -6.45 -3.30 -12.42
CA CYS A 39 -6.19 -2.78 -11.09
C CYS A 39 -6.67 -3.76 -10.01
N ARG A 40 -5.70 -4.34 -9.31
CA ARG A 40 -5.96 -5.27 -8.20
C ARG A 40 -6.21 -4.52 -6.91
N CYS A 41 -5.38 -3.51 -6.63
CA CYS A 41 -5.50 -2.68 -5.43
C CYS A 41 -4.67 -1.41 -5.56
N ILE A 42 -4.97 -0.47 -4.66
CA ILE A 42 -4.19 0.73 -4.38
C ILE A 42 -3.53 0.50 -3.01
N ILE A 43 -2.24 0.78 -2.90
CA ILE A 43 -1.48 0.63 -1.65
C ILE A 43 -1.00 1.97 -1.12
N ASP A 44 -0.96 2.07 0.20
CA ASP A 44 -0.38 3.20 0.91
C ASP A 44 0.21 2.77 2.26
N CYS A 45 1.31 3.40 2.66
CA CYS A 45 1.86 3.26 4.01
C CYS A 45 1.30 4.36 4.91
N THR A 46 0.28 4.01 5.68
CA THR A 46 -0.38 4.96 6.58
C THR A 46 0.42 5.12 7.87
N GLU A 47 0.69 6.38 8.25
CA GLU A 47 1.35 6.75 9.50
C GLU A 47 0.35 7.20 10.58
N ILE A 48 0.40 6.59 11.75
CA ILE A 48 -0.41 6.93 12.92
C ILE A 48 0.51 7.52 13.98
N LYS A 49 0.23 8.76 14.43
CA LYS A 49 1.00 9.39 15.51
C LYS A 49 0.79 8.67 16.84
N THR A 50 1.85 8.56 17.62
CA THR A 50 1.82 7.99 18.96
C THR A 50 2.34 8.98 19.99
N GLU A 51 2.16 8.65 21.26
CA GLU A 51 2.93 9.26 22.34
C GLU A 51 4.42 8.93 22.20
N GLN A 52 5.25 9.67 22.96
CA GLN A 52 6.68 9.45 22.99
C GLN A 52 6.99 8.07 23.61
N PRO A 53 7.72 7.19 22.90
CA PRO A 53 8.14 5.92 23.46
C PRO A 53 9.02 6.09 24.71
N SER A 54 8.96 5.16 25.63
CA SER A 54 9.70 5.24 26.90
C SER A 54 11.22 5.18 26.68
N THR A 55 11.68 4.29 25.80
CA THR A 55 13.12 4.05 25.57
C THR A 55 13.68 4.88 24.41
N VAL A 56 14.98 5.22 24.50
CA VAL A 56 15.70 5.94 23.44
C VAL A 56 15.72 5.14 22.14
N GLU A 57 15.91 3.83 22.23
CA GLU A 57 15.91 2.93 21.08
C GLU A 57 14.57 2.98 20.33
N GLN A 58 13.45 2.82 21.02
CA GLN A 58 12.13 2.91 20.40
C GLN A 58 11.87 4.30 19.80
N ARG A 59 12.33 5.38 20.45
CA ARG A 59 12.24 6.74 19.88
C ARG A 59 12.95 6.84 18.54
N VAL A 60 14.15 6.26 18.42
CA VAL A 60 14.91 6.27 17.16
C VAL A 60 14.17 5.52 16.05
N TYR A 61 13.56 4.37 16.36
CA TYR A 61 12.81 3.57 15.39
C TYR A 61 11.46 4.19 14.99
N MET A 62 10.78 4.85 15.93
CA MET A 62 9.44 5.38 15.70
C MET A 62 9.44 6.82 15.18
N PHE A 63 10.54 7.56 15.27
CA PHE A 63 10.56 8.95 14.82
C PHE A 63 10.44 9.06 13.29
N SER A 64 9.29 9.56 12.84
CA SER A 64 9.05 9.94 11.45
C SER A 64 9.51 11.37 11.22
N ARG A 65 10.52 11.51 10.37
CA ARG A 65 11.00 12.84 9.92
C ARG A 65 9.92 13.57 9.13
N TYR A 66 9.12 12.85 8.35
CA TYR A 66 8.06 13.42 7.53
C TYR A 66 6.94 14.04 8.38
N LYS A 67 6.52 13.36 9.45
CA LYS A 67 5.47 13.87 10.36
C LYS A 67 6.01 14.71 11.52
N ASN A 68 7.33 14.79 11.66
CA ASN A 68 8.04 15.38 12.80
C ASN A 68 7.46 14.90 14.14
N ALA A 69 7.22 13.59 14.25
CA ALA A 69 6.54 12.96 15.39
C ALA A 69 6.94 11.49 15.50
N TYR A 70 6.70 10.87 16.65
CA TYR A 70 6.73 9.42 16.77
C TYR A 70 5.49 8.82 16.12
N THR A 71 5.68 7.89 15.20
CA THR A 71 4.60 7.25 14.47
C THR A 71 4.79 5.74 14.39
N VAL A 72 3.68 5.04 14.19
CA VAL A 72 3.63 3.67 13.70
C VAL A 72 3.19 3.72 12.24
N LYS A 73 3.78 2.86 11.41
CA LYS A 73 3.44 2.64 10.01
C LYS A 73 2.75 1.30 9.81
N VAL A 74 1.77 1.27 8.91
CA VAL A 74 1.17 0.05 8.38
C VAL A 74 0.99 0.18 6.88
N LEU A 75 1.28 -0.87 6.13
CA LEU A 75 0.90 -0.97 4.73
C LEU A 75 -0.54 -1.45 4.64
N MET A 76 -1.39 -0.68 3.97
CA MET A 76 -2.75 -1.04 3.64
C MET A 76 -2.91 -1.18 2.14
N ALA A 77 -3.71 -2.15 1.71
CA ALA A 77 -4.20 -2.23 0.34
C ALA A 77 -5.72 -2.12 0.31
N ILE A 78 -6.21 -1.30 -0.61
CA ILE A 78 -7.64 -1.08 -0.85
C ILE A 78 -7.94 -1.49 -2.29
N ASN A 79 -8.94 -2.34 -2.50
CA ASN A 79 -9.36 -2.67 -3.86
C ASN A 79 -10.09 -1.47 -4.50
N PRO A 80 -10.23 -1.43 -5.83
CA PRO A 80 -10.88 -0.31 -6.51
C PRO A 80 -12.33 -0.04 -6.07
N SER A 81 -13.02 -1.04 -5.50
CA SER A 81 -14.37 -0.91 -4.96
C SER A 81 -14.41 -0.35 -3.53
N GLY A 82 -13.27 -0.04 -2.91
CA GLY A 82 -13.16 0.57 -1.58
C GLY A 82 -12.99 -0.40 -0.42
N LEU A 83 -12.85 -1.71 -0.68
CA LEU A 83 -12.61 -2.70 0.37
C LEU A 83 -11.14 -2.71 0.79
N ILE A 84 -10.86 -2.59 2.09
CA ILE A 84 -9.53 -2.88 2.64
C ILE A 84 -9.29 -4.38 2.53
N CYS A 85 -8.38 -4.79 1.66
CA CYS A 85 -8.13 -6.20 1.33
C CYS A 85 -6.80 -6.74 1.87
N PHE A 86 -5.93 -5.87 2.39
CA PHE A 86 -4.67 -6.25 3.02
C PHE A 86 -4.27 -5.25 4.09
N LEU A 87 -3.70 -5.74 5.19
CA LEU A 87 -3.12 -4.96 6.28
C LEU A 87 -1.86 -5.67 6.77
N SER A 88 -0.72 -4.96 6.81
CA SER A 88 0.53 -5.51 7.34
C SER A 88 0.57 -5.50 8.88
N LYS A 89 1.59 -6.15 9.45
CA LYS A 89 2.03 -5.84 10.82
C LYS A 89 2.44 -4.36 10.94
N SER A 90 2.55 -3.86 12.17
CA SER A 90 3.02 -2.51 12.46
C SER A 90 4.54 -2.38 12.35
N TYR A 91 5.00 -1.24 11.85
CA TYR A 91 6.41 -0.85 11.75
C TYR A 91 6.65 0.49 12.45
N GLY A 92 7.90 0.79 12.79
CA GLY A 92 8.24 2.12 13.29
C GLY A 92 8.13 3.19 12.19
N GLY A 93 7.80 4.42 12.57
CA GLY A 93 7.66 5.56 11.66
C GLY A 93 8.87 5.85 10.77
N ARG A 94 10.06 5.42 11.19
CA ARG A 94 11.30 5.58 10.42
C ARG A 94 11.45 4.57 9.28
N THR A 95 10.72 3.45 9.32
CA THR A 95 10.83 2.38 8.31
C THR A 95 10.36 2.90 6.94
N SER A 96 11.09 2.55 5.88
CA SER A 96 10.75 2.95 4.51
C SER A 96 9.60 2.10 3.95
N ASP A 97 8.77 2.72 3.12
CA ASP A 97 7.58 2.07 2.57
C ASP A 97 7.96 0.91 1.63
N SER A 98 9.07 1.03 0.89
CA SER A 98 9.65 -0.07 0.12
C SER A 98 10.06 -1.26 0.99
N PHE A 99 10.67 -1.03 2.17
CA PHE A 99 11.02 -2.12 3.07
C PHE A 99 9.77 -2.82 3.59
N ILE A 100 8.78 -2.05 4.06
CA ILE A 100 7.50 -2.57 4.54
C ILE A 100 6.83 -3.42 3.47
N THR A 101 6.82 -2.97 2.22
CA THR A 101 6.16 -3.70 1.14
C THR A 101 6.81 -5.06 0.86
N ASN A 102 8.14 -5.14 0.92
CA ASN A 102 8.86 -6.39 0.73
C ASN A 102 8.71 -7.35 1.93
N ASP A 103 8.74 -6.84 3.16
CA ASP A 103 8.69 -7.65 4.38
C ASP A 103 7.26 -8.08 4.78
N SER A 104 6.24 -7.29 4.45
CA SER A 104 4.87 -7.49 4.93
C SER A 104 4.16 -8.72 4.37
N GLY A 105 4.72 -9.37 3.36
CA GLY A 105 4.08 -10.46 2.63
C GLY A 105 3.03 -10.00 1.60
N PHE A 106 2.85 -8.69 1.39
CA PHE A 106 1.94 -8.15 0.37
C PHE A 106 2.23 -8.71 -1.03
N LEU A 107 3.50 -8.72 -1.44
CA LEU A 107 3.90 -9.18 -2.78
C LEU A 107 3.51 -10.62 -3.07
N SER A 108 3.44 -11.49 -2.04
CA SER A 108 3.01 -12.89 -2.19
C SER A 108 1.52 -13.05 -2.52
N LYS A 109 0.72 -11.97 -2.43
CA LYS A 109 -0.72 -11.97 -2.74
C LYS A 109 -1.02 -11.63 -4.20
N LEU A 110 -0.05 -11.07 -4.91
CA LEU A 110 -0.24 -10.60 -6.28
C LEU A 110 -0.18 -11.76 -7.26
N GLU A 111 -1.02 -11.67 -8.29
CA GLU A 111 -1.06 -12.62 -9.39
C GLU A 111 -0.45 -12.00 -10.65
N PRO A 112 0.08 -12.80 -11.59
CA PRO A 112 0.56 -12.27 -12.87
C PRO A 112 -0.50 -11.42 -13.58
N GLY A 113 -0.08 -10.28 -14.12
CA GLY A 113 -0.92 -9.29 -14.77
C GLY A 113 -1.73 -8.41 -13.83
N ASP A 114 -1.55 -8.50 -12.50
CA ASP A 114 -2.16 -7.54 -11.57
C ASP A 114 -1.48 -6.17 -11.72
N GLU A 115 -2.29 -5.11 -11.77
CA GLU A 115 -1.85 -3.72 -11.65
C GLU A 115 -2.05 -3.25 -10.21
N VAL A 116 -1.00 -2.76 -9.58
CA VAL A 116 -1.07 -2.15 -8.25
C VAL A 116 -0.81 -0.67 -8.37
N LEU A 117 -1.70 0.17 -7.83
CA LEU A 117 -1.49 1.61 -7.79
C LEU A 117 -0.84 2.01 -6.47
N ALA A 118 0.16 2.89 -6.54
CA ALA A 118 0.86 3.38 -5.35
C ALA A 118 1.32 4.84 -5.54
N ASP A 119 1.58 5.54 -4.43
CA ASP A 119 2.17 6.89 -4.45
C ASP A 119 3.72 6.84 -4.64
N LYS A 120 4.38 8.01 -4.77
CA LYS A 120 5.83 8.17 -4.95
C LYS A 120 6.69 7.56 -3.82
N GLY A 121 6.09 7.23 -2.67
CA GLY A 121 6.77 6.63 -1.51
C GLY A 121 7.37 5.24 -1.76
N PHE A 122 7.09 4.62 -2.91
CA PHE A 122 7.51 3.26 -3.25
C PHE A 122 8.56 3.21 -4.39
N PRO A 123 9.72 3.90 -4.28
CA PRO A 123 10.75 3.82 -5.30
C PRO A 123 11.31 2.39 -5.36
N GLY A 124 11.41 1.84 -6.57
CA GLY A 124 12.18 0.62 -6.83
C GLY A 124 11.54 -0.70 -6.42
N ILE A 125 10.22 -0.76 -6.18
CA ILE A 125 9.51 -2.05 -6.14
C ILE A 125 9.42 -2.56 -7.58
N LYS A 126 10.52 -3.16 -8.05
CA LYS A 126 10.49 -4.02 -9.22
C LYS A 126 9.85 -5.32 -8.76
N VAL A 127 8.62 -5.59 -9.19
CA VAL A 127 8.10 -6.97 -9.15
C VAL A 127 8.81 -7.75 -10.26
N ALA A 128 10.13 -7.90 -10.11
CA ALA A 128 10.97 -8.81 -10.84
C ALA A 128 11.19 -10.01 -9.93
N LEU A 129 10.11 -10.77 -9.72
CA LEU A 129 10.27 -12.17 -9.38
C LEU A 129 10.29 -12.88 -10.74
N GLU A 130 11.30 -13.71 -10.97
CA GLU A 130 11.63 -14.40 -12.24
C GLU A 130 10.51 -15.30 -12.83
N GLY A 131 9.27 -15.19 -12.35
CA GLY A 131 8.05 -15.76 -12.95
C GLY A 131 6.75 -14.97 -12.69
N SER A 132 6.78 -13.86 -11.95
CA SER A 132 5.57 -13.12 -11.53
C SER A 132 5.45 -11.82 -12.32
N LYS A 133 4.74 -11.84 -13.45
CA LYS A 133 4.49 -10.66 -14.31
C LYS A 133 3.47 -9.68 -13.70
N SER A 134 3.54 -9.36 -12.41
CA SER A 134 2.66 -8.32 -11.84
C SER A 134 3.31 -6.96 -12.04
N ILE A 135 2.55 -5.94 -12.42
CA ILE A 135 3.08 -4.63 -12.77
C ILE A 135 2.67 -3.65 -11.68
N LEU A 136 3.65 -3.06 -10.99
CA LEU A 136 3.39 -1.92 -10.15
C LEU A 136 3.26 -0.68 -11.05
N VAL A 137 2.06 -0.11 -11.10
CA VAL A 137 1.76 1.07 -11.91
C VAL A 137 1.68 2.27 -10.98
N VAL A 138 2.66 3.15 -11.04
CA VAL A 138 2.60 4.45 -10.34
C VAL A 138 1.88 5.43 -11.29
N PRO A 139 0.67 5.93 -10.96
CA PRO A 139 -0.04 6.89 -11.80
C PRO A 139 0.80 8.15 -12.06
N PRO A 140 0.67 8.77 -13.25
CA PRO A 140 1.36 10.02 -13.54
C PRO A 140 0.80 11.14 -12.67
N ILE A 141 1.69 11.98 -12.15
CA ILE A 141 1.35 13.01 -11.18
C ILE A 141 0.91 14.28 -11.89
N LEU A 142 -0.16 14.90 -11.37
CA LEU A 142 -0.50 16.28 -11.69
C LEU A 142 0.39 17.22 -10.87
N HIS A 143 1.36 17.87 -11.51
CA HIS A 143 2.14 18.95 -10.91
C HIS A 143 1.65 20.28 -11.48
N ASN A 144 1.09 21.16 -10.64
CA ASN A 144 0.54 22.46 -11.06
C ASN A 144 -0.43 22.38 -12.25
N GLY A 145 -1.30 21.37 -12.29
CA GLY A 145 -2.27 21.22 -13.38
C GLY A 145 -1.73 20.56 -14.67
N HIS A 146 -0.46 20.17 -14.71
CA HIS A 146 0.15 19.46 -15.84
C HIS A 146 0.78 18.14 -15.39
N PHE A 147 0.60 17.07 -16.18
CA PHE A 147 1.33 15.83 -15.98
C PHE A 147 2.80 16.05 -16.37
N SER A 148 3.75 15.77 -15.47
CA SER A 148 5.17 15.91 -15.79
C SER A 148 5.57 14.91 -16.88
N GLU A 149 6.16 15.38 -17.99
CA GLU A 149 6.51 14.58 -19.19
C GLU A 149 7.35 13.33 -18.87
N GLY A 150 8.21 13.39 -17.85
CA GLY A 150 9.02 12.25 -17.40
C GLY A 150 8.21 11.10 -16.76
N SER A 151 7.01 11.38 -16.25
CA SER A 151 6.10 10.37 -15.68
C SER A 151 5.28 9.66 -16.76
N ILE A 152 5.02 10.31 -17.89
CA ILE A 152 4.23 9.77 -19.00
C ILE A 152 5.04 8.71 -19.78
N ARG A 153 6.37 8.91 -19.89
CA ARG A 153 7.24 8.06 -20.72
C ARG A 153 7.60 6.70 -20.08
N ASN A 154 7.55 6.58 -18.76
CA ASN A 154 7.84 5.34 -18.04
C ASN A 154 6.62 4.45 -17.79
N ILE A 155 5.43 4.87 -18.25
CA ILE A 155 4.18 4.10 -18.11
C ILE A 155 3.93 3.20 -19.34
N TYR A 156 4.56 3.48 -20.49
CA TYR A 156 4.21 2.86 -21.78
C TYR A 156 5.36 2.18 -22.55
N CYS A 157 6.55 2.02 -21.95
CA CYS A 157 7.66 1.32 -22.62
C CYS A 157 8.04 0.02 -21.89
N CYS A 158 7.27 -1.03 -22.13
CA CYS A 158 7.72 -2.41 -22.32
C CYS A 158 6.77 -3.08 -23.31
#